data_AF-A0A6M3ZR56-F1
#
_entry.id   AF-A0A6M3ZR56-F1
#
_cell.length_a   1.000
_cell.length_b   1.000
_cell.length_c   1.000
_cell.angle_alpha   90.00
_cell.angle_beta   90.00
_cell.angle_gamma   90.00
#
_symmetry.space_group_name_H-M   'P 1'
#
loop_
_entity.id
_entity.type
_entity.pdbx_description
1 polymer ?
#
loop_
_entity_poly.entity_id
_entity_poly.type
_entity_poly.pdbx_seq_one_letter_code
_entity_poly.pdbx_strand_id
1 'polypeptide(L)'
;MANFDIHQIVQSLHEARVGWRVAQRRNNDSNGREFPSRDALEGILTALKGVLFPMRLGPPDLRQESENFHVAHALDAALHALLEQVRLELKYSAGLAGQPTPDLEQDAISITRAFGASLPQIRSQLDSDVLAAYQGDPAARSVDEVLLCYPGTLALIHYRLAHRLYQLGLPLLARIIAELAHGATGIDIHPGAQIGTGFFIDHGTGVVIGETAIIGNNVRIYQAVTLGAKRFPTDADGKLEKGRARHPIVEDDVVIYAGATILGRIRLGRGAVIGGNVWLTHDVPAGAYIAQAASREDALSLANAAAA
;
A
#
# COMPACT_ATOMS: atom_id res chain seq x y z
N MET A 1 -9.24 46.51 12.55
CA MET A 1 -9.58 45.15 12.07
C MET A 1 -9.14 45.05 10.62
N ALA A 2 -8.46 43.98 10.23
CA ALA A 2 -8.10 43.78 8.82
C ALA A 2 -9.39 43.56 8.01
N ASN A 3 -9.58 44.33 6.94
CA ASN A 3 -10.68 44.15 6.00
C ASN A 3 -10.18 43.29 4.84
N PHE A 4 -10.74 42.09 4.67
CA PHE A 4 -10.41 41.20 3.57
C PHE A 4 -11.53 41.23 2.54
N ASP A 5 -11.21 41.39 1.26
CA ASP A 5 -12.21 41.38 0.19
C ASP A 5 -12.64 39.95 -0.17
N ILE A 6 -13.40 39.35 0.74
CA ILE A 6 -13.87 37.97 0.61
C ILE A 6 -14.73 37.79 -0.64
N HIS A 7 -15.53 38.78 -1.01
CA HIS A 7 -16.43 38.66 -2.17
C HIS A 7 -15.65 38.58 -3.48
N GLN A 8 -14.66 39.47 -3.69
CA GLN A 8 -13.83 39.43 -4.88
C GLN A 8 -13.00 38.14 -4.96
N ILE A 9 -12.47 37.67 -3.81
CA ILE A 9 -11.71 36.42 -3.74
C ILE A 9 -12.60 35.23 -4.14
N VAL A 10 -13.81 35.13 -3.57
CA VAL A 10 -14.75 34.04 -3.89
C VAL A 10 -15.12 34.03 -5.37
N GLN A 11 -15.35 35.21 -5.96
CA GLN A 11 -15.67 35.34 -7.38
C GLN A 11 -14.48 34.91 -8.26
N SER A 12 -13.28 35.39 -7.98
CA SER A 12 -12.06 35.01 -8.71
C SER A 12 -11.80 33.50 -8.61
N LEU A 13 -12.01 32.91 -7.43
CA LEU A 13 -11.90 31.47 -7.24
C LEU A 13 -12.98 30.70 -8.01
N HIS A 14 -14.19 31.24 -8.13
CA HIS A 14 -15.26 30.65 -8.95
C HIS A 14 -14.87 30.60 -10.42
N GLU A 15 -14.39 31.72 -10.97
CA GLU A 15 -13.94 31.82 -12.35
C GLU A 15 -12.79 30.85 -12.65
N ALA A 16 -11.80 30.76 -11.76
CA ALA A 16 -10.72 29.78 -11.88
C ALA A 16 -11.22 28.33 -11.90
N ARG A 17 -12.20 27.97 -11.04
CA ARG A 17 -12.80 26.63 -11.03
C ARG A 17 -13.57 26.33 -12.33
N VAL A 18 -14.35 27.29 -12.82
CA VAL A 18 -15.11 27.13 -14.07
C VAL A 18 -14.15 26.99 -15.26
N GLY A 19 -13.13 27.83 -15.34
CA GLY A 19 -12.11 27.77 -16.39
C GLY A 19 -11.38 26.43 -16.44
N TRP A 20 -11.00 25.88 -15.29
CA TRP A 20 -10.39 24.55 -15.21
C TRP A 20 -11.32 23.42 -15.67
N ARG A 21 -12.60 23.43 -15.26
CA ARG A 21 -13.57 22.40 -15.69
C ARG A 21 -13.79 22.39 -17.20
N VAL A 22 -13.91 23.59 -17.80
CA VAL A 22 -14.03 23.75 -19.25
C VAL A 22 -12.78 23.22 -19.96
N ALA A 23 -11.59 23.59 -19.49
CA ALA A 23 -10.32 23.13 -20.05
C ALA A 23 -10.18 21.59 -20.01
N GLN A 24 -10.75 20.95 -19.00
CA GLN A 24 -10.72 19.49 -18.81
C GLN A 24 -11.93 18.75 -19.42
N ARG A 25 -12.80 19.44 -20.19
CA ARG A 25 -14.02 18.88 -20.80
C ARG A 25 -14.90 18.09 -19.80
N ARG A 26 -14.98 18.55 -18.56
CA ARG A 26 -15.84 17.91 -17.55
C ARG A 26 -17.27 18.40 -17.72
N ASN A 27 -18.22 17.48 -17.92
CA ASN A 27 -19.64 17.81 -17.94
C ASN A 27 -20.05 18.35 -16.56
N ASN A 28 -20.86 19.42 -16.56
CA ASN A 28 -21.35 20.10 -15.35
C ASN A 28 -22.50 19.33 -14.65
N ASP A 29 -22.81 18.10 -15.06
CA ASP A 29 -24.14 17.49 -14.84
C ASP A 29 -24.31 16.69 -13.55
N SER A 30 -23.26 16.43 -12.77
CA SER A 30 -23.47 15.73 -11.50
C SER A 30 -23.82 16.72 -10.39
N ASN A 31 -25.10 16.79 -10.02
CA ASN A 31 -25.62 17.46 -8.82
C ASN A 31 -25.12 16.82 -7.48
N GLY A 32 -23.99 16.12 -7.47
CA GLY A 32 -23.48 15.36 -6.32
C GLY A 32 -21.97 15.14 -6.36
N ARG A 33 -21.45 14.36 -5.39
CA ARG A 33 -20.03 14.02 -5.31
C ARG A 33 -19.64 13.10 -6.47
N GLU A 34 -18.61 13.48 -7.23
CA GLU A 34 -18.13 12.70 -8.39
C GLU A 34 -17.09 11.64 -8.04
N PHE A 35 -16.37 11.82 -6.92
CA PHE A 35 -15.18 11.05 -6.60
C PHE A 35 -15.25 10.45 -5.20
N PRO A 36 -14.60 9.30 -4.99
CA PRO A 36 -14.34 8.79 -3.66
C PRO A 36 -13.75 9.82 -2.69
N SER A 37 -14.08 9.66 -1.42
CA SER A 37 -13.63 10.50 -0.32
C SER A 37 -12.45 9.87 0.41
N ARG A 38 -11.33 10.59 0.46
CA ARG A 38 -10.21 10.22 1.32
C ARG A 38 -10.63 10.12 2.79
N ASP A 39 -11.36 11.10 3.30
CA ASP A 39 -11.80 11.13 4.70
C ASP A 39 -12.78 10.00 5.03
N ALA A 40 -13.64 9.61 4.08
CA ALA A 40 -14.55 8.48 4.31
C ALA A 40 -13.77 7.16 4.34
N LEU A 41 -12.78 7.01 3.47
CA LEU A 41 -11.90 5.84 3.47
C LEU A 41 -11.08 5.74 4.75
N GLU A 42 -10.59 6.85 5.29
CA GLU A 42 -9.90 6.87 6.59
C GLU A 42 -10.81 6.41 7.74
N GLY A 43 -12.08 6.84 7.75
CA GLY A 43 -13.10 6.36 8.68
C GLY A 43 -13.39 4.86 8.52
N ILE A 44 -13.57 4.39 7.28
CA ILE A 44 -13.78 2.97 6.96
C ILE A 44 -12.59 2.12 7.44
N LEU A 45 -11.35 2.54 7.16
CA LEU A 45 -10.15 1.84 7.59
C LEU A 45 -10.03 1.78 9.10
N THR A 46 -10.39 2.86 9.79
CA THR A 46 -10.42 2.90 11.26
C THR A 46 -11.42 1.89 11.81
N ALA A 47 -12.63 1.84 11.27
CA ALA A 47 -13.63 0.84 11.65
C ALA A 47 -13.17 -0.59 11.32
N LEU A 48 -12.61 -0.84 10.13
CA LEU A 48 -12.13 -2.16 9.73
C LEU A 48 -10.96 -2.65 10.58
N LYS A 49 -10.05 -1.77 11.03
CA LYS A 49 -9.01 -2.12 12.00
C LYS A 49 -9.61 -2.63 13.31
N GLY A 50 -10.63 -1.95 13.82
CA GLY A 50 -11.38 -2.37 15.01
C GLY A 50 -12.18 -3.66 14.79
N VAL A 51 -12.72 -3.89 13.60
CA VAL A 51 -13.38 -5.16 13.26
C VAL A 51 -12.38 -6.31 13.19
N LEU A 52 -11.24 -6.08 12.55
CA LEU A 52 -10.21 -7.09 12.40
C LEU A 52 -9.57 -7.41 13.75
N PHE A 53 -9.24 -6.41 14.58
CA PHE A 53 -8.52 -6.55 15.86
C PHE A 53 -9.25 -5.82 17.01
N PRO A 54 -10.45 -6.26 17.41
CA PRO A 54 -11.34 -5.49 18.29
C PRO A 54 -10.74 -5.13 19.64
N MET A 55 -10.10 -6.08 20.32
CA MET A 55 -9.53 -5.83 21.64
C MET A 55 -8.20 -5.05 21.64
N ARG A 56 -7.66 -4.72 20.47
CA ARG A 56 -6.36 -4.02 20.33
C ARG A 56 -6.47 -2.70 19.58
N LEU A 57 -7.17 -2.71 18.45
CA LEU A 57 -7.35 -1.55 17.57
C LEU A 57 -8.80 -1.05 17.54
N GLY A 58 -9.69 -1.66 18.33
CA GLY A 58 -11.05 -1.18 18.54
C GLY A 58 -11.16 -0.14 19.66
N PRO A 59 -12.39 0.21 20.08
CA PRO A 59 -12.63 1.20 21.12
C PRO A 59 -11.97 0.86 22.45
N PRO A 60 -11.46 1.86 23.20
CA PRO A 60 -10.73 1.63 24.46
C PRO A 60 -11.60 1.09 25.60
N ASP A 61 -12.91 1.26 25.50
CA ASP A 61 -13.91 0.79 26.47
C ASP A 61 -14.54 -0.57 26.09
N LEU A 62 -14.09 -1.18 25.00
CA LEU A 62 -14.60 -2.48 24.55
C LEU A 62 -14.25 -3.58 25.55
N ARG A 63 -15.24 -4.42 25.84
CA ARG A 63 -15.10 -5.61 26.69
C ARG A 63 -15.33 -6.86 25.86
N GLN A 64 -14.67 -7.95 26.25
CA GLN A 64 -14.75 -9.23 25.54
C GLN A 64 -16.20 -9.75 25.41
N GLU A 65 -17.03 -9.54 26.43
CA GLU A 65 -18.46 -9.91 26.42
C GLU A 65 -19.26 -9.19 25.31
N SER A 66 -18.83 -7.99 24.92
CA SER A 66 -19.49 -7.15 23.90
C SER A 66 -18.78 -7.18 22.55
N GLU A 67 -17.72 -7.97 22.40
CA GLU A 67 -16.85 -7.98 21.23
C GLU A 67 -17.61 -8.24 19.94
N ASN A 68 -18.42 -9.31 19.89
CA ASN A 68 -19.19 -9.66 18.70
C ASN A 68 -20.27 -8.63 18.35
N PHE A 69 -20.88 -7.97 19.34
CA PHE A 69 -21.84 -6.90 19.07
C PHE A 69 -21.17 -5.68 18.45
N HIS A 70 -20.01 -5.31 18.96
CA HIS A 70 -19.20 -4.24 18.36
C HIS A 70 -18.78 -4.59 16.93
N VAL A 71 -18.22 -5.79 16.73
CA VAL A 71 -17.76 -6.26 15.42
C VAL A 71 -18.89 -6.23 14.40
N ALA A 72 -20.07 -6.77 14.75
CA ALA A 72 -21.22 -6.80 13.85
C ALA A 72 -21.67 -5.37 13.45
N HIS A 73 -21.82 -4.48 14.42
CA HIS A 73 -22.27 -3.10 14.16
C HIS A 73 -21.24 -2.29 13.37
N ALA A 74 -19.97 -2.35 13.76
CA ALA A 74 -18.90 -1.62 13.09
C ALA A 74 -18.66 -2.12 11.66
N LEU A 75 -18.75 -3.44 11.44
CA LEU A 75 -18.62 -4.03 10.11
C LEU A 75 -19.77 -3.61 9.19
N ASP A 76 -21.01 -3.66 9.67
CA ASP A 76 -22.18 -3.24 8.89
C ASP A 76 -22.05 -1.77 8.45
N ALA A 77 -21.71 -0.88 9.39
CA ALA A 77 -21.50 0.53 9.09
C ALA A 77 -20.34 0.75 8.10
N ALA A 78 -19.21 0.05 8.27
CA ALA A 78 -18.05 0.16 7.40
C ALA A 78 -18.35 -0.32 5.97
N LEU A 79 -19.10 -1.42 5.80
CA LEU A 79 -19.47 -1.94 4.49
C LEU A 79 -20.47 -1.04 3.77
N HIS A 80 -21.45 -0.46 4.46
CA HIS A 80 -22.35 0.53 3.86
C HIS A 80 -21.61 1.80 3.42
N ALA A 81 -20.70 2.31 4.26
CA ALA A 81 -19.86 3.45 3.88
C ALA A 81 -18.96 3.11 2.67
N LEU A 82 -18.39 1.91 2.64
CA LEU A 82 -17.58 1.44 1.52
C LEU A 82 -18.42 1.32 0.24
N LEU A 83 -19.64 0.79 0.32
CA LEU A 83 -20.55 0.68 -0.83
C LEU A 83 -20.75 2.03 -1.53
N GLU A 84 -20.94 3.12 -0.77
CA GLU A 84 -21.02 4.45 -1.37
C GLU A 84 -19.75 4.85 -2.11
N GLN A 85 -18.57 4.51 -1.56
CA GLN A 85 -17.31 4.79 -2.23
C GLN A 85 -17.09 3.94 -3.49
N VAL A 86 -17.51 2.68 -3.46
CA VAL A 86 -17.48 1.77 -4.62
C VAL A 86 -18.36 2.31 -5.75
N ARG A 87 -19.60 2.73 -5.43
CA ARG A 87 -20.50 3.35 -6.41
C ARG A 87 -19.87 4.58 -7.07
N LEU A 88 -19.17 5.41 -6.31
CA LEU A 88 -18.48 6.60 -6.82
C LEU A 88 -17.35 6.23 -7.80
N GLU A 89 -16.50 5.27 -7.45
CA GLU A 89 -15.44 4.83 -8.36
C GLU A 89 -15.98 4.16 -9.64
N LEU A 90 -17.00 3.32 -9.53
CA LEU A 90 -17.59 2.66 -10.69
C LEU A 90 -18.23 3.67 -11.65
N LYS A 91 -18.96 4.66 -11.13
CA LYS A 91 -19.50 5.76 -11.94
C LYS A 91 -18.40 6.57 -12.63
N TYR A 92 -17.33 6.89 -11.89
CA TYR A 92 -16.17 7.60 -12.44
C TYR A 92 -15.52 6.81 -13.58
N SER A 93 -15.29 5.51 -13.38
CA SER A 93 -14.64 4.63 -14.35
C SER A 93 -15.49 4.43 -15.60
N ALA A 94 -16.80 4.24 -15.46
CA ALA A 94 -17.73 4.15 -16.59
C ALA A 94 -17.75 5.44 -17.41
N GLY A 95 -17.72 6.60 -16.74
CA GLY A 95 -17.62 7.91 -17.38
C GLY A 95 -16.37 8.09 -18.22
N LEU A 96 -15.21 7.59 -17.75
CA LEU A 96 -13.96 7.59 -18.52
C LEU A 96 -14.02 6.69 -19.76
N ALA A 97 -14.70 5.54 -19.66
CA ALA A 97 -14.81 4.57 -20.74
C ALA A 97 -15.88 4.95 -21.80
N GLY A 98 -16.73 5.94 -21.52
CA GLY A 98 -17.86 6.30 -22.38
C GLY A 98 -18.90 5.19 -22.51
N GLN A 99 -18.94 4.26 -21.55
CA GLN A 99 -19.85 3.12 -21.58
C GLN A 99 -21.18 3.46 -20.90
N PRO A 100 -22.32 3.00 -21.44
CA PRO A 100 -23.60 3.11 -20.74
C PRO A 100 -23.52 2.36 -19.41
N THR A 101 -24.33 2.77 -18.44
CA THR A 101 -24.26 2.35 -17.03
C THR A 101 -25.34 1.33 -16.62
N PRO A 102 -25.69 0.28 -17.40
CA PRO A 102 -26.57 -0.75 -16.85
C PRO A 102 -25.80 -1.50 -15.75
N ASP A 103 -26.45 -1.70 -14.61
CA ASP A 103 -26.06 -2.58 -13.50
C ASP A 103 -24.95 -2.15 -12.52
N LEU A 104 -24.45 -0.90 -12.59
CA LEU A 104 -23.43 -0.39 -11.64
C LEU A 104 -23.80 -0.56 -10.16
N GLU A 105 -25.10 -0.52 -9.86
CA GLU A 105 -25.60 -0.66 -8.50
C GLU A 105 -25.43 -2.10 -7.99
N GLN A 106 -25.81 -3.08 -8.80
CA GLN A 106 -25.67 -4.49 -8.45
C GLN A 106 -24.20 -4.90 -8.41
N ASP A 107 -23.38 -4.36 -9.30
CA ASP A 107 -21.93 -4.53 -9.29
C ASP A 107 -21.32 -3.99 -8.00
N ALA A 108 -21.70 -2.76 -7.59
CA ALA A 108 -21.21 -2.18 -6.35
C ALA A 108 -21.54 -3.06 -5.14
N ILE A 109 -22.79 -3.51 -5.04
CA ILE A 109 -23.23 -4.41 -3.96
C ILE A 109 -22.43 -5.73 -3.98
N SER A 110 -22.26 -6.32 -5.16
CA SER A 110 -21.56 -7.60 -5.32
C SER A 110 -20.08 -7.49 -4.95
N ILE A 111 -19.42 -6.41 -5.38
CA ILE A 111 -18.02 -6.11 -5.03
C ILE A 111 -17.86 -5.88 -3.53
N THR A 112 -18.72 -5.06 -2.91
CA THR A 112 -18.65 -4.80 -1.47
C THR A 112 -18.89 -6.07 -0.64
N ARG A 113 -19.81 -6.95 -1.07
CA ARG A 113 -20.00 -8.26 -0.44
C ARG A 113 -18.78 -9.15 -0.59
N ALA A 114 -18.18 -9.21 -1.78
CA ALA A 114 -16.97 -10.00 -2.02
C ALA A 114 -15.76 -9.49 -1.23
N PHE A 115 -15.68 -8.17 -1.00
CA PHE A 115 -14.70 -7.57 -0.09
C PHE A 115 -14.96 -7.99 1.36
N GLY A 116 -16.17 -7.80 1.87
CA GLY A 116 -16.55 -8.18 3.24
C GLY A 116 -16.29 -9.66 3.53
N ALA A 117 -16.64 -10.55 2.59
CA ALA A 117 -16.41 -11.98 2.69
C ALA A 117 -14.92 -12.38 2.76
N SER A 118 -14.01 -11.52 2.30
CA SER A 118 -12.56 -11.78 2.33
C SER A 118 -11.85 -11.33 3.61
N LEU A 119 -12.53 -10.57 4.48
CA LEU A 119 -11.94 -10.06 5.73
C LEU A 119 -11.38 -11.16 6.65
N PRO A 120 -12.01 -12.34 6.82
CA PRO A 120 -11.42 -13.42 7.61
C PRO A 120 -10.07 -13.92 7.07
N GLN A 121 -9.94 -14.03 5.74
CA GLN A 121 -8.68 -14.42 5.12
C GLN A 121 -7.61 -13.35 5.30
N ILE A 122 -7.98 -12.07 5.11
CA ILE A 122 -7.08 -10.93 5.36
C ILE A 122 -6.60 -10.93 6.81
N ARG A 123 -7.49 -11.18 7.77
CA ARG A 123 -7.14 -11.32 9.19
C ARG A 123 -6.07 -12.38 9.41
N SER A 124 -6.25 -13.60 8.87
CA SER A 124 -5.27 -14.67 9.02
C SER A 124 -3.92 -14.35 8.37
N GLN A 125 -3.91 -13.64 7.25
CA GLN A 125 -2.66 -13.17 6.65
C GLN A 125 -1.94 -12.16 7.56
N LEU A 126 -2.66 -11.22 8.14
CA LEU A 126 -2.08 -10.25 9.07
C LEU A 126 -1.56 -10.90 10.35
N ASP A 127 -2.21 -11.95 10.85
CA ASP A 127 -1.70 -12.72 11.99
C ASP A 127 -0.31 -13.32 11.67
N SER A 128 -0.12 -13.82 10.44
CA SER A 128 1.20 -14.32 10.01
C SER A 128 2.25 -13.21 9.91
N ASP A 129 1.88 -12.01 9.47
CA ASP A 129 2.80 -10.87 9.37
C ASP A 129 3.21 -10.34 10.74
N VAL A 130 2.26 -10.23 11.67
CA VAL A 130 2.53 -9.84 13.06
C VAL A 130 3.46 -10.84 13.73
N LEU A 131 3.25 -12.14 13.49
CA LEU A 131 4.13 -13.19 14.01
C LEU A 131 5.53 -13.09 13.40
N ALA A 132 5.64 -12.87 12.10
CA ALA A 132 6.93 -12.72 11.41
C ALA A 132 7.69 -11.48 11.91
N ALA A 133 6.99 -10.37 12.18
CA ALA A 133 7.58 -9.17 12.78
C ALA A 133 8.06 -9.43 14.21
N TYR A 134 7.25 -10.06 15.05
CA TYR A 134 7.64 -10.43 16.43
C TYR A 134 8.87 -11.35 16.46
N GLN A 135 8.92 -12.35 15.58
CA GLN A 135 10.07 -13.26 15.48
C GLN A 135 11.28 -12.60 14.80
N GLY A 136 11.04 -11.61 13.95
CA GLY A 136 12.05 -10.98 13.12
C GLY A 136 12.80 -9.84 13.80
N ASP A 137 12.22 -9.25 14.85
CA ASP A 137 12.79 -8.17 15.63
C ASP A 137 13.08 -8.62 17.08
N PRO A 138 14.36 -8.82 17.45
CA PRO A 138 14.74 -9.16 18.83
C PRO A 138 14.32 -8.13 19.90
N ALA A 139 13.99 -6.89 19.51
CA ALA A 139 13.52 -5.85 20.43
C ALA A 139 12.02 -5.93 20.72
N ALA A 140 11.24 -6.69 19.93
CA ALA A 140 9.81 -6.84 20.14
C ALA A 140 9.52 -7.65 21.42
N ARG A 141 8.76 -7.07 22.37
CA ARG A 141 8.45 -7.76 23.64
C ARG A 141 7.21 -8.62 23.57
N SER A 142 6.32 -8.36 22.60
CA SER A 142 5.09 -9.12 22.40
C SER A 142 4.50 -8.91 21.00
N VAL A 143 3.65 -9.84 20.56
CA VAL A 143 2.82 -9.68 19.35
C VAL A 143 1.84 -8.50 19.45
N ASP A 144 1.39 -8.17 20.66
CA ASP A 144 0.48 -7.04 20.91
C ASP A 144 1.21 -5.70 20.71
N GLU A 145 2.46 -5.57 21.18
CA GLU A 145 3.32 -4.40 20.91
C GLU A 145 3.49 -4.19 19.40
N VAL A 146 3.80 -5.27 18.67
CA VAL A 146 3.93 -5.25 17.21
C VAL A 146 2.66 -4.76 16.52
N LEU A 147 1.50 -5.28 16.92
CA LEU A 147 0.23 -4.91 16.34
C LEU A 147 -0.14 -3.44 16.63
N LEU A 148 0.14 -2.96 17.84
CA LEU A 148 -0.30 -1.65 18.31
C LEU A 148 0.53 -0.49 17.74
N CYS A 149 1.84 -0.67 17.53
CA CYS A 149 2.70 0.47 17.21
C CYS A 149 3.75 0.25 16.10
N TYR A 150 3.87 -0.93 15.49
CA TYR A 150 4.87 -1.10 14.43
C TYR A 150 4.36 -0.49 13.11
N PRO A 151 5.10 0.44 12.48
CA PRO A 151 4.66 1.11 11.25
C PRO A 151 4.58 0.14 10.07
N GLY A 152 5.45 -0.87 10.02
CA GLY A 152 5.37 -1.96 9.04
C GLY A 152 4.03 -2.70 9.11
N THR A 153 3.60 -3.09 10.31
CA THR A 153 2.30 -3.73 10.53
C THR A 153 1.15 -2.83 10.09
N LEU A 154 1.18 -1.55 10.46
CA LEU A 154 0.15 -0.59 10.04
C LEU A 154 0.06 -0.49 8.51
N ALA A 155 1.20 -0.41 7.82
CA ALA A 155 1.24 -0.37 6.36
C ALA A 155 0.70 -1.66 5.73
N LEU A 156 0.99 -2.83 6.31
CA LEU A 156 0.48 -4.11 5.81
C LEU A 156 -1.03 -4.30 6.00
N ILE A 157 -1.60 -3.80 7.10
CA ILE A 157 -3.07 -3.76 7.27
C ILE A 157 -3.71 -3.00 6.11
N HIS A 158 -3.20 -1.81 5.79
CA HIS A 158 -3.72 -0.99 4.69
C HIS A 158 -3.49 -1.67 3.34
N TYR A 159 -2.29 -2.18 3.09
CA TYR A 159 -1.93 -2.86 1.85
C TYR A 159 -2.84 -4.06 1.60
N ARG A 160 -3.08 -4.95 2.57
CA ARG A 160 -3.91 -6.15 2.33
C ARG A 160 -5.37 -5.79 2.02
N LEU A 161 -5.91 -4.78 2.68
CA LEU A 161 -7.24 -4.24 2.37
C LEU A 161 -7.27 -3.58 0.97
N ALA A 162 -6.28 -2.74 0.66
CA ALA A 162 -6.16 -2.06 -0.63
C ALA A 162 -5.96 -3.04 -1.79
N HIS A 163 -5.10 -4.04 -1.62
CA HIS A 163 -4.81 -5.08 -2.59
C HIS A 163 -6.09 -5.83 -2.94
N ARG A 164 -6.93 -6.13 -1.93
CA ARG A 164 -8.21 -6.79 -2.18
C ARG A 164 -9.16 -5.94 -3.01
N LEU A 165 -9.26 -4.65 -2.75
CA LEU A 165 -10.06 -3.73 -3.58
C LEU A 165 -9.48 -3.63 -5.01
N TYR A 166 -8.15 -3.57 -5.14
CA TYR A 166 -7.49 -3.57 -6.45
C TYR A 166 -7.83 -4.82 -7.27
N GLN A 167 -7.80 -6.01 -6.64
CA GLN A 167 -8.20 -7.28 -7.27
C GLN A 167 -9.68 -7.30 -7.68
N LEU A 168 -10.54 -6.56 -6.96
CA LEU A 168 -11.96 -6.41 -7.26
C LEU A 168 -12.25 -5.32 -8.30
N GLY A 169 -11.21 -4.76 -8.94
CA GLY A 169 -11.36 -3.76 -10.01
C GLY A 169 -11.58 -2.34 -9.51
N LEU A 170 -11.16 -2.02 -8.28
CA LEU A 170 -11.27 -0.69 -7.67
C LEU A 170 -9.89 -0.03 -7.45
N PRO A 171 -9.14 0.27 -8.53
CA PRO A 171 -7.77 0.78 -8.44
C PRO A 171 -7.65 2.16 -7.78
N LEU A 172 -8.63 3.05 -7.91
CA LEU A 172 -8.60 4.38 -7.31
C LEU A 172 -8.79 4.31 -5.79
N LEU A 173 -9.81 3.60 -5.31
CA LEU A 173 -10.00 3.39 -3.87
C LEU A 173 -8.79 2.69 -3.25
N ALA A 174 -8.30 1.64 -3.90
CA ALA A 174 -7.11 0.92 -3.46
C ALA A 174 -5.88 1.84 -3.37
N ARG A 175 -5.68 2.72 -4.36
CA ARG A 175 -4.55 3.66 -4.36
C ARG A 175 -4.70 4.71 -3.26
N ILE A 176 -5.89 5.24 -3.00
CA ILE A 176 -6.10 6.20 -1.89
C ILE A 176 -5.74 5.55 -0.55
N ILE A 177 -6.14 4.29 -0.32
CA ILE A 177 -5.79 3.57 0.92
C ILE A 177 -4.27 3.35 1.04
N ALA A 178 -3.59 2.99 -0.06
CA ALA A 178 -2.14 2.86 -0.06
C ALA A 178 -1.43 4.19 0.28
N GLU A 179 -1.91 5.31 -0.27
CA GLU A 179 -1.34 6.64 0.01
C GLU A 179 -1.63 7.13 1.45
N LEU A 180 -2.74 6.68 2.07
CA LEU A 180 -2.98 6.92 3.50
C LEU A 180 -1.93 6.22 4.35
N ALA A 181 -1.59 4.97 4.03
CA ALA A 181 -0.52 4.24 4.70
C ALA A 181 0.85 4.90 4.46
N HIS A 182 1.12 5.31 3.22
CA HIS A 182 2.36 6.02 2.88
C HIS A 182 2.51 7.31 3.67
N GLY A 183 1.46 8.14 3.75
CA GLY A 183 1.47 9.36 4.54
C GLY A 183 1.68 9.13 6.05
N ALA A 184 1.16 8.03 6.59
CA ALA A 184 1.27 7.71 8.01
C ALA A 184 2.60 7.05 8.42
N THR A 185 3.27 6.36 7.49
CA THR A 185 4.41 5.46 7.81
C THR A 185 5.68 5.72 7.01
N GLY A 186 5.58 6.44 5.89
CA GLY A 186 6.66 6.56 4.90
C GLY A 186 6.92 5.31 4.08
N ILE A 187 6.06 4.27 4.17
CA ILE A 187 6.14 3.04 3.39
C ILE A 187 5.16 3.13 2.20
N ASP A 188 5.69 3.17 0.98
CA ASP A 188 4.90 3.21 -0.26
C ASP A 188 4.79 1.81 -0.87
N ILE A 189 3.61 1.20 -0.76
CA ILE A 189 3.31 -0.11 -1.39
C ILE A 189 2.18 0.10 -2.38
N HIS A 190 2.48 -0.07 -3.66
CA HIS A 190 1.44 -0.02 -4.68
C HIS A 190 0.43 -1.16 -4.45
N PRO A 191 -0.89 -0.89 -4.48
CA PRO A 191 -1.90 -1.90 -4.16
C PRO A 191 -1.94 -3.07 -5.14
N GLY A 192 -1.40 -2.91 -6.35
CA GLY A 192 -1.24 -3.99 -7.32
C GLY A 192 -0.11 -5.00 -7.02
N ALA A 193 0.82 -4.67 -6.10
CA ALA A 193 1.90 -5.57 -5.74
C ALA A 193 1.33 -6.87 -5.15
N GLN A 194 1.99 -8.00 -5.41
CA GLN A 194 1.60 -9.30 -4.87
C GLN A 194 2.57 -9.67 -3.75
N ILE A 195 2.06 -9.85 -2.53
CA ILE A 195 2.88 -10.12 -1.34
C ILE A 195 2.32 -11.33 -0.61
N GLY A 196 3.19 -12.32 -0.37
CA GLY A 196 2.90 -13.53 0.40
C GLY A 196 2.60 -13.27 1.88
N THR A 197 2.54 -14.35 2.65
CA THR A 197 2.32 -14.34 4.10
C THR A 197 3.63 -14.27 4.87
N GLY A 198 3.58 -13.81 6.13
CA GLY A 198 4.77 -13.68 6.97
C GLY A 198 5.71 -12.57 6.50
N PHE A 199 5.17 -11.54 5.86
CA PHE A 199 5.98 -10.45 5.33
C PHE A 199 6.27 -9.44 6.45
N PHE A 200 7.53 -9.06 6.61
CA PHE A 200 7.95 -8.14 7.66
C PHE A 200 8.72 -6.95 7.09
N ILE A 201 8.23 -5.75 7.38
CA ILE A 201 8.93 -4.49 7.11
C ILE A 201 9.42 -3.91 8.44
N ASP A 202 10.73 -3.91 8.64
CA ASP A 202 11.37 -3.35 9.83
C ASP A 202 11.74 -1.89 9.60
N HIS A 203 11.41 -1.03 10.57
CA HIS A 203 11.46 0.45 10.51
C HIS A 203 10.64 1.10 9.38
N GLY A 204 10.94 0.74 8.12
CA GLY A 204 10.08 0.93 6.95
C GLY A 204 10.14 2.27 6.24
N THR A 205 10.51 3.38 6.90
CA THR A 205 10.52 4.70 6.23
C THR A 205 11.35 4.69 4.95
N GLY A 206 10.76 5.14 3.84
CA GLY A 206 11.39 5.20 2.52
C GLY A 206 11.32 3.89 1.72
N VAL A 207 10.64 2.85 2.21
CA VAL A 207 10.37 1.65 1.42
C VAL A 207 9.45 2.00 0.25
N VAL A 208 9.79 1.52 -0.95
CA VAL A 208 8.98 1.67 -2.17
C VAL A 208 8.82 0.32 -2.87
N ILE A 209 7.58 -0.15 -3.02
CA ILE A 209 7.24 -1.43 -3.67
C ILE A 209 6.29 -1.17 -4.86
N GLY A 210 6.79 -1.37 -6.07
CA GLY A 210 6.04 -1.03 -7.28
C GLY A 210 4.92 -2.02 -7.67
N GLU A 211 3.96 -1.55 -8.46
CA GLU A 211 2.75 -2.27 -8.92
C GLU A 211 2.93 -3.74 -9.30
N THR A 212 3.85 -4.06 -10.20
CA THR A 212 4.07 -5.43 -10.70
C THR A 212 5.06 -6.27 -9.87
N ALA A 213 5.42 -5.83 -8.66
CA ALA A 213 6.31 -6.59 -7.79
C ALA A 213 5.62 -7.86 -7.31
N ILE A 214 6.37 -8.95 -7.23
CA ILE A 214 5.90 -10.22 -6.65
C ILE A 214 6.85 -10.57 -5.52
N ILE A 215 6.32 -10.73 -4.31
CA ILE A 215 7.07 -11.02 -3.09
C ILE A 215 6.50 -12.31 -2.49
N GLY A 216 7.37 -13.28 -2.25
CA GLY A 216 7.04 -14.57 -1.66
C GLY A 216 6.72 -14.49 -0.17
N ASN A 217 6.76 -15.64 0.49
CA ASN A 217 6.49 -15.76 1.91
C ASN A 217 7.73 -15.50 2.76
N ASN A 218 7.55 -15.07 4.00
CA ASN A 218 8.62 -14.87 4.98
C ASN A 218 9.73 -13.90 4.53
N VAL A 219 9.41 -12.98 3.63
CA VAL A 219 10.36 -11.97 3.16
C VAL A 219 10.49 -10.87 4.21
N ARG A 220 11.72 -10.40 4.44
CA ARG A 220 12.01 -9.28 5.33
C ARG A 220 12.65 -8.12 4.57
N ILE A 221 12.14 -6.92 4.80
CA ILE A 221 12.65 -5.70 4.18
C ILE A 221 12.90 -4.63 5.25
N TYR A 222 14.02 -3.92 5.13
CA TYR A 222 14.39 -2.80 6.00
C TYR A 222 14.07 -1.43 5.36
N GLN A 223 14.29 -0.35 6.10
CA GLN A 223 14.06 1.02 5.65
C GLN A 223 14.77 1.37 4.33
N ALA A 224 14.21 2.32 3.57
CA ALA A 224 14.75 2.83 2.32
C ALA A 224 14.99 1.80 1.20
N VAL A 225 14.41 0.60 1.29
CA VAL A 225 14.50 -0.39 0.22
C VAL A 225 13.57 -0.02 -0.94
N THR A 226 14.09 -0.10 -2.17
CA THR A 226 13.31 0.12 -3.39
C THR A 226 13.20 -1.16 -4.23
N LEU A 227 11.98 -1.63 -4.47
CA LEU A 227 11.62 -2.65 -5.46
C LEU A 227 10.95 -1.97 -6.66
N GLY A 228 11.78 -1.41 -7.55
CA GLY A 228 11.37 -0.45 -8.57
C GLY A 228 11.59 -0.90 -10.02
N ALA A 229 11.31 -0.01 -10.96
CA ALA A 229 11.52 -0.26 -12.40
C ALA A 229 12.83 0.37 -12.88
N LYS A 230 13.53 -0.31 -13.80
CA LYS A 230 14.77 0.22 -14.41
C LYS A 230 14.50 1.18 -15.57
N ARG A 231 13.48 0.90 -16.37
CA ARG A 231 13.08 1.68 -17.57
C ARG A 231 11.56 1.61 -17.75
N PHE A 232 10.99 2.66 -18.31
CA PHE A 232 9.59 2.70 -18.72
C PHE A 232 9.55 2.69 -20.26
N PRO A 233 9.20 1.55 -20.88
CA PRO A 233 9.08 1.50 -22.34
C PRO A 233 7.97 2.43 -22.80
N THR A 234 8.17 3.04 -23.97
CA THR A 234 7.18 3.90 -24.63
C THR A 234 6.61 3.21 -25.86
N ASP A 235 5.34 3.44 -26.14
CA ASP A 235 4.71 3.03 -27.40
C ASP A 235 5.25 3.85 -28.59
N ALA A 236 4.73 3.55 -29.78
CA ALA A 236 5.13 4.22 -31.03
C ALA A 236 4.87 5.74 -31.02
N ASP A 237 3.97 6.22 -30.15
CA ASP A 237 3.60 7.63 -29.98
C ASP A 237 4.37 8.30 -28.82
N GLY A 238 5.34 7.60 -28.21
CA GLY A 238 6.15 8.12 -27.11
C GLY A 238 5.43 8.11 -25.75
N LYS A 239 4.27 7.48 -25.61
CA LYS A 239 3.56 7.36 -24.33
C LYS A 239 4.05 6.14 -23.57
N LEU A 240 4.15 6.26 -22.25
CA LEU A 240 4.56 5.14 -21.39
C LEU A 240 3.58 3.96 -21.54
N GLU A 241 4.12 2.79 -21.85
CA GLU A 241 3.35 1.55 -21.87
C GLU A 241 2.87 1.20 -20.44
N LYS A 242 1.56 1.06 -20.27
CA LYS A 242 0.95 0.75 -18.98
C LYS A 242 0.83 -0.77 -18.78
N GLY A 243 0.92 -1.22 -17.52
CA GLY A 243 0.57 -2.61 -17.13
C GLY A 243 1.63 -3.69 -17.39
N ARG A 244 2.73 -3.42 -18.09
CA ARG A 244 3.79 -4.45 -18.30
C ARG A 244 4.55 -4.74 -17.00
N ALA A 245 4.88 -6.02 -16.80
CA ALA A 245 5.69 -6.48 -15.68
C ALA A 245 7.11 -5.87 -15.75
N ARG A 246 7.48 -5.10 -14.71
CA ARG A 246 8.66 -4.23 -14.72
C ARG A 246 9.36 -4.11 -13.36
N HIS A 247 8.77 -4.68 -12.32
CA HIS A 247 9.33 -4.69 -10.97
C HIS A 247 9.84 -6.09 -10.58
N PRO A 248 10.67 -6.21 -9.53
CA PRO A 248 11.31 -7.45 -9.16
C PRO A 248 10.35 -8.58 -8.74
N ILE A 249 10.87 -9.81 -8.80
CA ILE A 249 10.36 -10.99 -8.12
C ILE A 249 11.28 -11.27 -6.94
N VAL A 250 10.73 -11.34 -5.75
CA VAL A 250 11.42 -11.71 -4.51
C VAL A 250 10.84 -13.04 -4.08
N GLU A 251 11.63 -14.11 -4.10
CA GLU A 251 11.18 -15.43 -3.65
C GLU A 251 11.12 -15.53 -2.12
N ASP A 252 10.68 -16.69 -1.63
CA ASP A 252 10.50 -16.94 -0.19
C ASP A 252 11.80 -16.74 0.60
N ASP A 253 11.64 -16.37 1.88
CA ASP A 253 12.72 -16.31 2.87
C ASP A 253 13.86 -15.32 2.56
N VAL A 254 13.66 -14.41 1.59
CA VAL A 254 14.65 -13.37 1.23
C VAL A 254 14.71 -12.27 2.28
N VAL A 255 15.91 -11.76 2.56
CA VAL A 255 16.15 -10.60 3.43
C VAL A 255 16.80 -9.47 2.64
N ILE A 256 16.23 -8.26 2.70
CA ILE A 256 16.74 -7.07 2.01
C ILE A 256 17.02 -5.96 3.01
N TYR A 257 18.30 -5.67 3.23
CA TYR A 257 18.77 -4.69 4.18
C TYR A 257 18.68 -3.24 3.68
N ALA A 258 18.83 -2.31 4.61
CA ALA A 258 18.49 -0.91 4.46
C ALA A 258 19.14 -0.23 3.24
N GLY A 259 18.36 0.57 2.52
CA GLY A 259 18.84 1.36 1.38
C GLY A 259 19.14 0.57 0.10
N ALA A 260 18.90 -0.75 0.08
CA ALA A 260 19.10 -1.53 -1.14
C ALA A 260 18.10 -1.11 -2.23
N THR A 261 18.58 -1.00 -3.46
CA THR A 261 17.78 -0.60 -4.63
C THR A 261 17.82 -1.69 -5.69
N ILE A 262 16.67 -2.32 -5.94
CA ILE A 262 16.50 -3.48 -6.82
C ILE A 262 15.57 -3.06 -7.97
N LEU A 263 16.11 -2.95 -9.18
CA LEU A 263 15.41 -2.34 -10.31
C LEU A 263 15.27 -3.27 -11.51
N GLY A 264 14.05 -3.30 -12.05
CA GLY A 264 13.70 -4.03 -13.27
C GLY A 264 13.04 -5.37 -12.97
N ARG A 265 12.71 -6.10 -14.04
CA ARG A 265 12.12 -7.43 -13.91
C ARG A 265 13.22 -8.47 -13.66
N ILE A 266 13.75 -8.47 -12.45
CA ILE A 266 14.78 -9.39 -11.97
C ILE A 266 14.26 -10.26 -10.83
N ARG A 267 14.92 -11.38 -10.58
CA ARG A 267 14.56 -12.36 -9.54
C ARG A 267 15.61 -12.41 -8.44
N LEU A 268 15.17 -12.30 -7.19
CA LEU A 268 15.95 -12.66 -6.01
C LEU A 268 15.53 -14.06 -5.58
N GLY A 269 16.44 -15.02 -5.69
CA GLY A 269 16.16 -16.43 -5.38
C GLY A 269 15.91 -16.68 -3.89
N ARG A 270 15.18 -17.76 -3.58
CA ARG A 270 14.81 -18.14 -2.21
C ARG A 270 15.98 -18.04 -1.23
N GLY A 271 15.75 -17.44 -0.07
CA GLY A 271 16.76 -17.33 0.99
C GLY A 271 17.96 -16.44 0.67
N ALA A 272 17.93 -15.71 -0.44
CA ALA A 272 18.98 -14.73 -0.74
C ALA A 272 18.98 -13.59 0.28
N VAL A 273 20.15 -13.04 0.53
CA VAL A 273 20.35 -11.94 1.47
C VAL A 273 21.03 -10.78 0.74
N ILE A 274 20.34 -9.65 0.68
CA ILE A 274 20.81 -8.44 0.01
C ILE A 274 21.25 -7.45 1.09
N GLY A 275 22.54 -7.16 1.14
CA GLY A 275 23.15 -6.21 2.06
C GLY A 275 22.67 -4.78 1.83
N GLY A 276 22.93 -3.92 2.82
CA GLY A 276 22.51 -2.52 2.77
C GLY A 276 23.20 -1.75 1.66
N ASN A 277 22.51 -0.74 1.12
CA ASN A 277 22.99 0.15 0.04
C ASN A 277 23.46 -0.58 -1.24
N VAL A 278 23.04 -1.83 -1.45
CA VAL A 278 23.34 -2.58 -2.68
C VAL A 278 22.44 -2.10 -3.81
N TRP A 279 22.98 -1.98 -5.03
CA TRP A 279 22.24 -1.64 -6.25
C TRP A 279 22.20 -2.82 -7.22
N LEU A 280 21.02 -3.39 -7.48
CA LEU A 280 20.83 -4.58 -8.31
C LEU A 280 19.99 -4.31 -9.56
N THR A 281 20.48 -4.83 -10.69
CA THR A 281 19.74 -4.83 -11.96
C THR A 281 19.86 -6.16 -12.73
N HIS A 282 20.24 -7.23 -12.04
CA HIS A 282 20.33 -8.60 -12.53
C HIS A 282 19.85 -9.59 -11.46
N ASP A 283 19.57 -10.82 -11.86
CA ASP A 283 19.08 -11.88 -10.97
C ASP A 283 20.12 -12.29 -9.92
N VAL A 284 19.63 -12.69 -8.74
CA VAL A 284 20.44 -13.21 -7.64
C VAL A 284 20.05 -14.68 -7.38
N PRO A 285 21.01 -15.63 -7.39
CA PRO A 285 20.73 -17.03 -7.09
C PRO A 285 20.17 -17.27 -5.69
N ALA A 286 19.46 -18.38 -5.50
CA ALA A 286 18.96 -18.79 -4.19
C ALA A 286 20.11 -18.98 -3.18
N GLY A 287 19.88 -18.57 -1.93
CA GLY A 287 20.85 -18.64 -0.83
C GLY A 287 22.08 -17.73 -0.98
N ALA A 288 22.17 -16.92 -2.04
CA ALA A 288 23.30 -16.03 -2.24
C ALA A 288 23.28 -14.86 -1.26
N TYR A 289 24.47 -14.44 -0.80
CA TYR A 289 24.67 -13.24 -0.01
C TYR A 289 25.36 -12.16 -0.87
N ILE A 290 24.71 -11.03 -1.08
CA ILE A 290 25.25 -9.91 -1.84
C ILE A 290 25.55 -8.75 -0.89
N ALA A 291 26.81 -8.36 -0.79
CA ALA A 291 27.23 -7.20 0.00
C ALA A 291 27.72 -6.05 -0.89
N GLN A 292 27.82 -4.86 -0.30
CA GLN A 292 28.48 -3.72 -0.93
C GLN A 292 29.97 -4.06 -1.18
N ALA A 293 30.52 -3.53 -2.28
CA ALA A 293 31.95 -3.62 -2.53
C ALA A 293 32.74 -2.93 -1.41
N ALA A 294 33.85 -3.54 -0.98
CA ALA A 294 34.72 -2.97 0.04
C ALA A 294 35.28 -1.62 -0.43
N SER A 295 35.37 -0.66 0.49
CA SER A 295 36.03 0.61 0.20
C SER A 295 37.53 0.38 -0.01
N ARG A 296 38.17 1.23 -0.83
CA ARG A 296 39.63 1.12 -1.07
C ARG A 296 40.46 1.38 0.20
N GLU A 297 39.94 2.11 1.18
CA GLU A 297 40.62 2.38 2.44
C GLU A 297 40.65 1.15 3.36
N ASP A 298 39.57 0.35 3.39
CA ASP A 298 39.52 -0.91 4.14
C ASP A 298 40.50 -1.95 3.60
N ALA A 299 40.69 -1.98 2.28
CA ALA A 299 41.68 -2.84 1.64
C ALA A 299 43.13 -2.47 2.03
N LEU A 300 43.40 -1.17 2.22
CA LEU A 300 44.72 -0.67 2.65
C LEU A 300 44.97 -0.93 4.14
N SER A 301 43.96 -0.83 5.01
CA SER A 301 44.11 -1.10 6.44
C SER A 301 44.34 -2.59 6.73
N LEU A 302 43.65 -3.49 6.01
CA LEU A 302 43.86 -4.95 6.10
C LEU A 302 45.22 -5.37 5.54
N ALA A 303 45.67 -4.75 4.45
CA ALA A 303 47.00 -5.00 3.90
C ALA A 303 48.12 -4.54 4.87
N ASN A 304 47.94 -3.42 5.55
CA ASN A 304 48.90 -2.92 6.53
C ASN A 304 48.91 -3.75 7.83
N ALA A 305 47.75 -4.27 8.26
CA ALA A 305 47.65 -5.16 9.42
C ALA A 305 48.23 -6.57 9.15
N ALA A 306 48.18 -7.04 7.90
CA ALA A 306 48.82 -8.30 7.50
C ALA A 306 50.34 -8.18 7.28
N ALA A 307 50.87 -6.95 7.20
CA ALA A 307 52.28 -6.66 7.01
C ALA A 307 53.03 -6.28 8.30
N ALA A 308 52.32 -6.24 9.44
CA ALA A 308 52.87 -5.98 10.78
C ALA A 308 52.91 -7.28 11.60
#